data_AF-A0A2V5N0B3-F1
#
_entry.id   AF-A0A2V5N0B3-F1
#
_cell.length_a   1.000
_cell.length_b   1.000
_cell.length_c   1.000
_cell.angle_alpha   90.00
_cell.angle_beta   90.00
_cell.angle_gamma   90.00
#
_symmetry.space_group_name_H-M   'P 1'
#
loop_
_entity.id
_entity.type
_entity.pdbx_description
1 polymer ?
#
loop_
_entity_poly.entity_id
_entity_poly.type
_entity_poly.pdbx_seq_one_letter_code
_entity_poly.pdbx_strand_id
1 'polypeptide(L)'
;MMIDRNGPVEVRIPERGVYTGAFIDFGDAEDDVALEMIEDFEEMVGKHQAIVASSSYWGEQSFPMANLKMIWRHGAMPLVYWSPWDKPYEQNRGPDKFNLNAIIDGVWDSYIDEWADTAREFGHPMIVAFGVEMNGDWFPWSGWYYGGEEWVDDKPDQWEGPERFKAAYRHVVDRVRARGAKNVKWMFH
;
A
#
# COMPACT_ATOMS: atom_id res chain seq x y z
N MET A 1 -12.85 -9.76 -28.54
CA MET A 1 -13.84 -9.17 -27.61
C MET A 1 -13.21 -7.88 -27.12
N MET A 2 -13.76 -6.71 -27.46
CA MET A 2 -13.24 -5.44 -26.91
C MET A 2 -13.54 -5.45 -25.40
N ILE A 3 -12.49 -5.44 -24.58
CA ILE A 3 -12.63 -5.26 -23.14
C ILE A 3 -13.03 -3.81 -22.92
N ASP A 4 -14.20 -3.59 -22.32
CA ASP A 4 -14.58 -2.27 -21.83
C ASP A 4 -13.65 -1.91 -20.67
N ARG A 5 -12.66 -1.05 -20.93
CA ARG A 5 -11.69 -0.58 -19.93
C ARG A 5 -12.34 0.26 -18.81
N ASN A 6 -13.60 0.69 -18.99
CA ASN A 6 -14.36 1.44 -18.00
C ASN A 6 -15.46 0.59 -17.33
N GLY A 7 -15.59 -0.69 -17.69
CA GLY A 7 -16.52 -1.60 -17.05
C GLY A 7 -16.09 -1.93 -15.60
N PRO A 8 -17.00 -2.46 -14.76
CA PRO A 8 -16.64 -2.88 -13.42
C PRO A 8 -15.58 -4.00 -13.49
N VAL A 9 -14.39 -3.73 -12.93
CA VAL A 9 -13.29 -4.69 -12.84
C VAL A 9 -13.28 -5.36 -11.47
N GLU A 10 -13.29 -6.69 -11.47
CA GLU A 10 -13.18 -7.53 -10.28
C GLU A 10 -11.84 -8.27 -10.33
N VAL A 11 -11.02 -8.11 -9.28
CA VAL A 11 -9.81 -8.93 -9.11
C VAL A 11 -10.25 -10.35 -8.82
N ARG A 12 -9.91 -11.30 -9.70
CA ARG A 12 -10.25 -12.72 -9.53
C ARG A 12 -9.00 -13.50 -9.23
N ILE A 13 -9.06 -14.42 -8.27
CA ILE A 13 -7.97 -15.38 -8.10
C ILE A 13 -8.02 -16.32 -9.32
N PRO A 14 -6.93 -16.46 -10.10
CA PRO A 14 -6.96 -17.27 -11.31
C PRO A 14 -7.17 -18.74 -10.94
N GLU A 15 -8.10 -19.42 -11.62
CA GLU A 15 -8.33 -20.87 -11.43
C GLU A 15 -7.10 -21.70 -11.85
N ARG A 16 -6.28 -21.15 -12.77
CA ARG A 16 -5.03 -21.73 -13.26
C ARG A 16 -3.99 -20.64 -13.53
N GLY A 17 -2.74 -20.93 -13.20
CA GLY A 17 -1.63 -20.00 -13.40
C GLY A 17 -1.50 -18.98 -12.26
N VAL A 18 -0.72 -17.93 -12.51
CA VAL A 18 -0.46 -16.85 -11.57
C VAL A 18 -0.49 -15.52 -12.31
N TYR A 19 -0.86 -14.45 -11.63
CA TYR A 19 -0.61 -13.10 -12.13
C TYR A 19 0.88 -12.82 -12.12
N THR A 20 1.38 -12.24 -13.20
CA THR A 20 2.72 -11.63 -13.22
C THR A 20 2.61 -10.20 -12.72
N GLY A 21 3.61 -9.78 -11.95
CA GLY A 21 3.74 -8.41 -11.56
C GLY A 21 5.19 -8.03 -11.29
N ALA A 22 5.43 -6.72 -11.32
CA ALA A 22 6.75 -6.14 -11.10
C ALA A 22 6.63 -4.92 -10.18
N PHE A 23 7.62 -4.73 -9.32
CA PHE A 23 7.83 -3.47 -8.63
C PHE A 23 8.67 -2.57 -9.53
N ILE A 24 8.10 -1.45 -9.96
CA ILE A 24 8.75 -0.48 -10.82
C ILE A 24 8.61 0.85 -10.09
N ASP A 25 9.71 1.32 -9.50
CA ASP A 25 9.72 2.60 -8.81
C ASP A 25 9.83 3.72 -9.85
N PHE A 26 8.76 4.50 -9.98
CA PHE A 26 8.69 5.61 -10.92
C PHE A 26 9.31 6.90 -10.36
N GLY A 27 9.59 6.98 -9.04
CA GLY A 27 10.05 8.21 -8.40
C GLY A 27 9.18 9.44 -8.78
N ASP A 28 9.81 10.61 -8.89
CA ASP A 28 9.20 11.85 -9.40
C ASP A 28 9.20 11.91 -10.95
N ALA A 29 9.36 10.78 -11.65
CA ALA A 29 9.49 10.79 -13.11
C ALA A 29 8.20 11.30 -13.78
N GLU A 30 8.37 12.09 -14.85
CA GLU A 30 7.26 12.53 -15.69
C GLU A 30 6.54 11.31 -16.31
N ASP A 31 5.20 11.39 -16.42
CA ASP A 31 4.32 10.28 -16.80
C ASP A 31 4.80 9.45 -18.02
N ASP A 32 5.41 10.10 -19.03
CA ASP A 32 5.90 9.44 -20.25
C ASP A 32 7.14 8.56 -19.98
N VAL A 33 8.08 9.04 -19.16
CA VAL A 33 9.28 8.28 -18.76
C VAL A 33 8.88 7.08 -17.91
N ALA A 34 7.87 7.25 -17.05
CA ALA A 34 7.34 6.18 -16.22
C ALA A 34 6.70 5.07 -17.06
N LEU A 35 5.95 5.42 -18.11
CA LEU A 35 5.34 4.45 -19.02
C LEU A 35 6.39 3.67 -19.82
N GLU A 36 7.41 4.36 -20.36
CA GLU A 36 8.51 3.74 -21.10
C GLU A 36 9.22 2.67 -20.27
N MET A 37 9.46 2.92 -18.97
CA MET A 37 10.05 1.92 -18.08
C MET A 37 9.22 0.63 -17.93
N ILE A 38 7.88 0.72 -17.96
CA ILE A 38 7.03 -0.47 -17.93
C ILE A 38 7.12 -1.22 -19.25
N GLU A 39 7.03 -0.51 -20.38
CA GLU A 39 7.09 -1.09 -21.72
C GLU A 39 8.43 -1.79 -21.96
N ASP A 40 9.55 -1.15 -21.61
CA ASP A 40 10.90 -1.71 -21.69
C ASP A 40 11.04 -2.99 -20.86
N PHE A 41 10.51 -2.99 -19.63
CA PHE A 41 10.54 -4.18 -18.78
C PHE A 41 9.72 -5.32 -19.40
N GLU A 42 8.53 -5.03 -19.92
CA GLU A 42 7.66 -6.02 -20.56
C GLU A 42 8.27 -6.58 -21.85
N GLU A 43 8.94 -5.75 -22.65
CA GLU A 43 9.68 -6.19 -23.83
C GLU A 43 10.84 -7.11 -23.44
N MET A 44 11.64 -6.71 -22.44
CA MET A 44 12.77 -7.50 -21.95
C MET A 44 12.35 -8.90 -21.48
N VAL A 45 11.24 -9.02 -20.75
CA VAL A 45 10.75 -10.31 -20.22
C VAL A 45 9.79 -11.03 -21.17
N GLY A 46 9.39 -10.37 -22.27
CA GLY A 46 8.44 -10.88 -23.26
C GLY A 46 7.04 -11.15 -22.70
N LYS A 47 6.62 -10.42 -21.65
CA LYS A 47 5.34 -10.66 -20.97
C LYS A 47 4.79 -9.41 -20.26
N HIS A 48 3.50 -9.18 -20.48
CA HIS A 48 2.75 -8.14 -19.78
C HIS A 48 2.63 -8.38 -18.28
N GLN A 49 2.79 -7.34 -17.48
CA GLN A 49 2.62 -7.36 -16.03
C GLN A 49 1.18 -7.03 -15.68
N ALA A 50 0.45 -8.02 -15.16
CA ALA A 50 -0.93 -7.83 -14.74
C ALA A 50 -1.04 -6.93 -13.50
N ILE A 51 0.01 -6.87 -12.68
CA ILE A 51 0.10 -6.04 -11.48
C ILE A 51 1.39 -5.24 -11.53
N VAL A 52 1.31 -3.92 -11.36
CA VAL A 52 2.50 -3.07 -11.21
C VAL A 52 2.46 -2.44 -9.83
N ALA A 53 3.54 -2.66 -9.08
CA ALA A 53 3.68 -2.20 -7.70
C ALA A 53 4.53 -0.93 -7.63
N SER A 54 4.13 -0.01 -6.75
CA SER A 54 4.87 1.21 -6.43
C SER A 54 4.70 1.59 -4.95
N SER A 55 5.63 2.40 -4.45
CA SER A 55 5.61 2.89 -3.07
C SER A 55 4.78 4.18 -2.93
N SER A 56 4.16 4.36 -1.77
CA SER A 56 3.54 5.63 -1.35
C SER A 56 3.86 5.86 0.13
N TYR A 57 4.71 6.85 0.39
CA TYR A 57 5.18 7.16 1.74
C TYR A 57 4.36 8.29 2.37
N TRP A 58 3.97 8.11 3.63
CA TRP A 58 3.18 9.12 4.37
C TRP A 58 3.93 10.43 4.54
N GLY A 59 5.27 10.41 4.54
CA GLY A 59 6.12 11.60 4.54
C GLY A 59 5.85 12.57 3.37
N GLU A 60 5.32 12.07 2.26
CA GLU A 60 4.92 12.90 1.11
C GLU A 60 3.54 13.53 1.26
N GLN A 61 2.75 13.11 2.25
CA GLN A 61 1.43 13.67 2.57
C GLN A 61 0.49 13.78 1.35
N SER A 62 0.58 12.81 0.44
CA SER A 62 -0.17 12.83 -0.83
C SER A 62 -0.71 11.45 -1.22
N PHE A 63 -1.67 11.46 -2.15
CA PHE A 63 -2.18 10.28 -2.83
C PHE A 63 -1.50 10.16 -4.21
N PRO A 64 -0.98 8.98 -4.63
CA PRO A 64 -0.18 8.83 -5.83
C PRO A 64 -1.02 8.78 -7.14
N MET A 65 -1.87 9.79 -7.37
CA MET A 65 -2.86 9.80 -8.45
C MET A 65 -2.25 9.60 -9.85
N ALA A 66 -1.13 10.27 -10.15
CA ALA A 66 -0.47 10.20 -11.46
C ALA A 66 -0.02 8.76 -11.75
N ASN A 67 0.76 8.18 -10.83
CA ASN A 67 1.27 6.81 -10.93
C ASN A 67 0.12 5.79 -11.11
N LEU A 68 -0.96 5.90 -10.33
CA LEU A 68 -2.09 4.98 -10.43
C LEU A 68 -2.85 5.11 -11.77
N LYS A 69 -3.03 6.33 -12.26
CA LYS A 69 -3.65 6.58 -13.58
C LYS A 69 -2.79 6.04 -14.71
N MET A 70 -1.48 6.22 -14.64
CA MET A 70 -0.54 5.69 -15.62
C MET A 70 -0.61 4.16 -15.66
N ILE A 71 -0.45 3.49 -14.50
CA ILE A 71 -0.52 2.02 -14.40
C ILE A 71 -1.85 1.48 -14.94
N TRP A 72 -2.96 2.13 -14.57
CA TRP A 72 -4.28 1.73 -15.05
C TRP A 72 -4.44 1.91 -16.57
N ARG A 73 -3.97 3.04 -17.13
CA ARG A 73 -4.00 3.31 -18.57
C ARG A 73 -3.16 2.30 -19.36
N HIS A 74 -2.04 1.85 -18.79
CA HIS A 74 -1.20 0.77 -19.31
C HIS A 74 -1.93 -0.59 -19.34
N GLY A 75 -3.00 -0.75 -18.56
CA GLY A 75 -3.80 -1.97 -18.50
C GLY A 75 -3.40 -2.92 -17.38
N ALA A 76 -2.60 -2.45 -16.42
CA ALA A 76 -2.21 -3.19 -15.23
C ALA A 76 -3.03 -2.76 -14.00
N MET A 77 -3.16 -3.66 -13.03
CA MET A 77 -3.73 -3.36 -11.71
C MET A 77 -2.67 -2.70 -10.83
N PRO A 78 -2.91 -1.51 -10.27
CA PRO A 78 -1.96 -0.91 -9.33
C PRO A 78 -1.91 -1.65 -7.99
N LEU A 79 -0.71 -1.88 -7.49
CA LEU A 79 -0.44 -2.31 -6.11
C LEU A 79 0.36 -1.20 -5.39
N VAL A 80 -0.17 -0.67 -4.30
CA VAL A 80 0.46 0.40 -3.52
C VAL A 80 1.01 -0.17 -2.23
N TYR A 81 2.32 -0.04 -2.02
CA TYR A 81 2.94 -0.19 -0.70
C TYR A 81 2.80 1.13 0.05
N TRP A 82 1.78 1.20 0.88
CA TRP A 82 1.41 2.42 1.61
C TRP A 82 2.06 2.43 2.99
N SER A 83 3.18 3.13 3.09
CA SER A 83 4.09 3.01 4.22
C SER A 83 4.00 4.23 5.14
N PRO A 84 3.71 4.04 6.44
CA PRO A 84 3.76 5.12 7.44
C PRO A 84 5.23 5.45 7.78
N TRP A 85 5.92 6.05 6.81
CA TRP A 85 7.35 6.36 6.87
C TRP A 85 7.58 7.85 6.67
N ASP A 86 8.44 8.44 7.49
CA ASP A 86 8.88 9.82 7.36
C ASP A 86 10.28 9.96 6.74
N LYS A 87 10.51 11.12 6.11
CA LYS A 87 11.84 11.50 5.63
C LYS A 87 12.82 11.49 6.82
N PRO A 88 14.05 10.99 6.64
CA PRO A 88 14.73 10.69 5.38
C PRO A 88 14.56 9.26 4.84
N TYR A 89 13.54 8.50 5.26
CA TYR A 89 13.32 7.12 4.81
C TYR A 89 14.50 6.18 5.10
N GLU A 90 14.95 6.20 6.36
CA GLU A 90 16.03 5.34 6.85
C GLU A 90 15.48 4.08 7.53
N GLN A 91 15.99 2.92 7.14
CA GLN A 91 15.71 1.66 7.82
C GLN A 91 16.48 1.54 9.13
N ASN A 92 16.08 0.57 9.97
CA ASN A 92 16.65 0.28 11.28
C ASN A 92 16.58 1.47 12.24
N ARG A 93 15.58 2.33 12.03
CA ARG A 93 15.30 3.51 12.82
C ARG A 93 13.79 3.61 13.05
N GLY A 94 13.37 3.51 14.30
CA GLY A 94 11.97 3.61 14.65
C GLY A 94 11.73 3.69 16.16
N PRO A 95 10.47 3.98 16.57
CA PRO A 95 9.38 4.51 15.75
C PRO A 95 9.67 5.92 15.20
N ASP A 96 8.95 6.34 14.15
CA ASP A 96 8.99 7.73 13.65
C ASP A 96 7.70 8.51 13.99
N LYS A 97 7.46 9.68 13.35
CA LYS A 97 6.26 10.50 13.65
C LYS A 97 4.94 9.81 13.27
N PHE A 98 4.98 8.84 12.35
CA PHE A 98 3.85 8.02 11.93
C PHE A 98 3.77 6.70 12.71
N ASN A 99 4.25 6.70 13.96
CA ASN A 99 4.22 5.51 14.80
C ASN A 99 2.81 4.94 15.01
N LEU A 100 2.74 3.63 15.23
CA LEU A 100 1.47 2.89 15.33
C LEU A 100 0.57 3.41 16.45
N ASN A 101 1.13 3.91 17.55
CA ASN A 101 0.34 4.45 18.67
C ASN A 101 -0.40 5.71 18.26
N ALA A 102 0.30 6.65 17.62
CA ALA A 102 -0.31 7.87 17.09
C ALA A 102 -1.39 7.57 16.03
N ILE A 103 -1.19 6.53 15.21
CA ILE A 103 -2.21 6.07 14.26
C ILE A 103 -3.46 5.56 15.00
N ILE A 104 -3.28 4.68 15.99
CA ILE A 104 -4.39 4.13 16.80
C ILE A 104 -5.14 5.22 17.56
N ASP A 105 -4.42 6.21 18.08
CA ASP A 105 -4.97 7.35 18.80
C ASP A 105 -5.66 8.38 17.87
N GLY A 106 -5.66 8.14 16.56
CA GLY A 106 -6.34 8.96 15.56
C GLY A 106 -5.61 10.26 15.20
N VAL A 107 -4.34 10.41 15.57
CA VAL A 107 -3.54 11.62 15.25
C VAL A 107 -3.45 11.86 13.74
N TRP A 108 -3.41 10.78 12.95
CA TRP A 108 -3.28 10.82 11.49
C TRP A 108 -4.60 10.64 10.73
N ASP A 109 -5.73 10.76 11.43
CA ASP A 109 -7.06 10.50 10.87
C ASP A 109 -7.44 11.43 9.72
N SER A 110 -7.01 12.70 9.77
CA SER A 110 -7.28 13.65 8.67
C SER A 110 -6.57 13.21 7.39
N TYR A 111 -5.28 12.85 7.50
CA TYR A 111 -4.48 12.37 6.38
C TYR A 111 -5.08 11.09 5.78
N ILE A 112 -5.46 10.12 6.61
CA ILE A 112 -6.07 8.86 6.16
C ILE A 112 -7.40 9.13 5.43
N ASP A 113 -8.22 10.05 5.94
CA ASP A 113 -9.50 10.41 5.31
C ASP A 113 -9.34 11.12 3.98
N GLU A 114 -8.41 12.08 3.89
CA GLU A 114 -8.10 12.81 2.65
C GLU A 114 -7.52 11.86 1.59
N TRP A 115 -6.64 10.95 2.01
CA TRP A 115 -6.13 9.89 1.14
C TRP A 115 -7.27 9.00 0.64
N ALA A 116 -8.20 8.61 1.51
CA ALA A 116 -9.33 7.75 1.16
C ALA A 116 -10.36 8.45 0.25
N ASP A 117 -10.60 9.74 0.44
CA ASP A 117 -11.45 10.52 -0.45
C ASP A 117 -10.84 10.60 -1.85
N THR A 118 -9.53 10.84 -1.94
CA THR A 118 -8.81 10.86 -3.22
C THR A 118 -8.74 9.47 -3.86
N ALA A 119 -8.60 8.42 -3.05
CA ALA A 119 -8.68 7.03 -3.49
C ALA A 119 -10.04 6.71 -4.11
N ARG A 120 -11.14 7.20 -3.53
CA ARG A 120 -12.48 7.05 -4.09
C ARG A 120 -12.60 7.80 -5.42
N GLU A 121 -12.04 8.99 -5.53
CA GLU A 121 -12.03 9.81 -6.76
C GLU A 121 -11.22 9.18 -7.90
N PHE A 122 -10.17 8.41 -7.59
CA PHE A 122 -9.45 7.63 -8.60
C PHE A 122 -10.38 6.70 -9.39
N GLY A 123 -11.45 6.18 -8.76
CA GLY A 123 -12.56 5.53 -9.45
C GLY A 123 -12.28 4.14 -10.02
N HIS A 124 -11.02 3.70 -10.05
CA HIS A 124 -10.61 2.37 -10.51
C HIS A 124 -10.14 1.48 -9.35
N PRO A 125 -10.24 0.15 -9.48
CA PRO A 125 -9.71 -0.75 -8.47
C PRO A 125 -8.20 -0.61 -8.30
N MET A 126 -7.73 -0.80 -7.07
CA MET A 126 -6.31 -0.87 -6.73
C MET A 126 -6.12 -1.82 -5.55
N ILE A 127 -4.92 -2.40 -5.44
CA ILE A 127 -4.50 -3.17 -4.28
C ILE A 127 -3.66 -2.25 -3.39
N VAL A 128 -3.87 -2.31 -2.07
CA VAL A 128 -3.10 -1.54 -1.09
C VAL A 128 -2.59 -2.49 -0.02
N ALA A 129 -1.29 -2.45 0.24
CA ALA A 129 -0.66 -3.08 1.39
C ALA A 129 -0.11 -2.01 2.32
N PHE A 130 -0.75 -1.87 3.47
CA PHE A 130 -0.34 -0.93 4.51
C PHE A 130 0.73 -1.56 5.40
N GLY A 131 1.85 -0.85 5.61
CA GLY A 131 2.88 -1.23 6.57
C GLY A 131 3.48 -2.63 6.32
N VAL A 132 4.03 -2.85 5.13
CA VAL A 132 4.62 -4.14 4.71
C VAL A 132 5.76 -4.60 5.63
N GLU A 133 5.94 -5.90 5.77
CA GLU A 133 7.10 -6.50 6.48
C GLU A 133 7.19 -6.09 7.95
N MET A 134 6.03 -5.87 8.57
CA MET A 134 5.93 -5.47 9.98
C MET A 134 6.50 -6.50 10.97
N ASN A 135 6.75 -7.73 10.53
CA ASN A 135 7.37 -8.78 11.33
C ASN A 135 8.90 -8.64 11.45
N GLY A 136 9.53 -7.75 10.68
CA GLY A 136 10.95 -7.45 10.76
C GLY A 136 11.34 -6.53 11.93
N ASP A 137 12.56 -5.99 11.86
CA ASP A 137 13.12 -4.99 12.79
C ASP A 137 13.62 -3.71 12.08
N TRP A 138 13.41 -3.59 10.77
CA TRP A 138 13.99 -2.56 9.93
C TRP A 138 13.08 -1.38 9.59
N PHE A 139 11.76 -1.48 9.77
CA PHE A 139 10.84 -0.38 9.48
C PHE A 139 10.25 0.25 10.75
N PRO A 140 9.94 1.56 10.77
CA PRO A 140 9.42 2.23 11.96
C PRO A 140 8.03 1.76 12.40
N TRP A 141 7.32 1.00 11.56
CA TRP A 141 6.06 0.30 11.89
C TRP A 141 6.25 -1.17 12.24
N SER A 142 7.47 -1.69 12.23
CA SER A 142 7.77 -3.07 12.62
C SER A 142 7.40 -3.30 14.07
N GLY A 143 6.72 -4.42 14.36
CA GLY A 143 6.30 -4.81 15.71
C GLY A 143 7.45 -4.86 16.71
N TRP A 144 8.69 -5.06 16.23
CA TRP A 144 9.92 -4.94 17.00
C TRP A 144 9.99 -3.66 17.86
N TYR A 145 9.59 -2.51 17.30
CA TYR A 145 9.63 -1.22 18.00
C TYR A 145 8.44 -0.98 18.95
N TYR A 146 7.48 -1.91 19.02
CA TYR A 146 6.24 -1.77 19.79
C TYR A 146 6.05 -2.91 20.79
N GLY A 147 7.15 -3.33 21.41
CA GLY A 147 7.17 -4.38 22.42
C GLY A 147 8.11 -5.52 22.08
N GLY A 148 8.57 -5.67 20.83
CA GLY A 148 9.56 -6.69 20.48
C GLY A 148 9.09 -8.09 20.90
N GLU A 149 9.77 -8.67 21.89
CA GLU A 149 9.45 -9.99 22.47
C GLU A 149 8.54 -9.92 23.71
N GLU A 150 8.04 -8.74 24.08
CA GLU A 150 7.16 -8.53 25.22
C GLU A 150 5.76 -9.13 24.99
N TRP A 151 5.30 -9.85 26.00
CA TRP A 151 3.96 -10.39 26.09
C TRP A 151 2.96 -9.31 26.48
N VAL A 152 1.72 -9.45 26.02
CA VAL A 152 0.60 -8.66 26.52
C VAL A 152 0.22 -9.16 27.91
N ASP A 153 0.66 -8.45 28.95
CA ASP A 153 0.35 -8.69 30.38
C ASP A 153 0.04 -10.16 30.73
N ASP A 154 -1.21 -10.46 31.08
CA ASP A 154 -1.70 -11.76 31.56
C ASP A 154 -2.16 -12.70 30.43
N LYS A 155 -1.85 -12.37 29.18
CA LYS A 155 -2.26 -13.14 27.99
C LYS A 155 -1.06 -13.86 27.38
N PRO A 156 -0.79 -15.11 27.80
CA PRO A 156 0.18 -15.94 27.10
C PRO A 156 -0.23 -16.08 25.62
N ASP A 157 0.76 -16.16 24.73
CA ASP A 157 0.58 -16.26 23.26
C ASP A 157 0.10 -14.99 22.55
N GLN A 158 0.13 -13.82 23.22
CA GLN A 158 -0.04 -12.51 22.60
C GLN A 158 1.18 -11.63 22.81
N TRP A 159 1.71 -11.06 21.73
CA TRP A 159 2.86 -10.16 21.75
C TRP A 159 2.40 -8.73 21.46
N GLU A 160 2.95 -7.78 22.21
CA GLU A 160 2.60 -6.36 22.11
C GLU A 160 2.77 -5.81 20.69
N GLY A 161 3.89 -6.12 20.03
CA GLY A 161 4.18 -5.66 18.67
C GLY A 161 3.12 -6.07 17.63
N PRO A 162 2.85 -7.38 17.48
CA PRO A 162 1.76 -7.87 16.62
C PRO A 162 0.37 -7.31 16.98
N GLU A 163 0.01 -7.19 18.27
CA GLU A 163 -1.28 -6.58 18.66
C GLU A 163 -1.35 -5.10 18.27
N ARG A 164 -0.26 -4.36 18.45
CA ARG A 164 -0.19 -2.94 18.08
C ARG A 164 -0.34 -2.76 16.57
N PHE A 165 0.34 -3.57 15.76
CA PHE A 165 0.18 -3.52 14.31
C PHE A 165 -1.24 -3.91 13.88
N LYS A 166 -1.83 -4.95 14.47
CA LYS A 166 -3.21 -5.36 14.20
C LYS A 166 -4.22 -4.25 14.48
N ALA A 167 -4.05 -3.52 15.59
CA ALA A 167 -4.90 -2.40 15.95
C ALA A 167 -4.77 -1.25 14.93
N ALA A 168 -3.53 -0.85 14.58
CA ALA A 168 -3.29 0.21 13.59
C ALA A 168 -3.80 -0.16 12.19
N TYR A 169 -3.56 -1.40 11.74
CA TYR A 169 -4.05 -1.91 10.45
C TYR A 169 -5.58 -1.83 10.37
N ARG A 170 -6.28 -2.30 11.40
CA ARG A 170 -7.76 -2.22 11.46
C ARG A 170 -8.24 -0.78 11.43
N HIS A 171 -7.63 0.10 12.23
CA HIS A 171 -7.98 1.52 12.27
C HIS A 171 -7.88 2.17 10.89
N VAL A 172 -6.73 2.03 10.21
CA VAL A 172 -6.51 2.56 8.86
C VAL A 172 -7.53 2.02 7.86
N VAL A 173 -7.74 0.70 7.85
CA VAL A 173 -8.68 0.04 6.94
C VAL A 173 -10.12 0.51 7.18
N ASP A 174 -10.53 0.63 8.44
CA ASP A 174 -11.89 1.04 8.80
C ASP A 174 -12.15 2.50 8.45
N ARG A 175 -11.17 3.39 8.63
CA ARG A 175 -11.26 4.79 8.21
C ARG A 175 -11.42 4.91 6.69
N VAL A 176 -10.57 4.24 5.91
CA VAL A 176 -10.67 4.23 4.45
C VAL A 176 -12.03 3.68 3.97
N ARG A 177 -12.52 2.61 4.60
CA ARG A 177 -13.85 2.05 4.31
C ARG A 177 -14.99 3.01 4.67
N ALA A 178 -14.87 3.73 5.79
CA ALA A 178 -15.86 4.72 6.22
C ALA A 178 -15.98 5.90 5.24
N ARG A 179 -14.90 6.24 4.52
CA ARG A 179 -14.93 7.20 3.40
C ARG A 179 -15.52 6.65 2.10
N GLY A 180 -15.92 5.38 2.08
CA GLY A 180 -16.56 4.77 0.92
C GLY A 180 -15.63 4.44 -0.24
N ALA A 181 -14.31 4.38 -0.01
CA ALA A 181 -13.30 3.97 -1.00
C ALA A 181 -13.34 2.45 -1.28
N LYS A 182 -14.46 1.98 -1.82
CA LYS A 182 -14.73 0.55 -2.09
C LYS A 182 -13.86 -0.06 -3.20
N ASN A 183 -13.18 0.79 -3.95
CA ASN A 183 -12.23 0.43 -4.99
C ASN A 183 -10.87 -0.02 -4.43
N VAL A 184 -10.57 0.25 -3.16
CA VAL A 184 -9.38 -0.28 -2.47
C VAL A 184 -9.58 -1.76 -2.12
N LYS A 185 -8.65 -2.61 -2.55
CA LYS A 185 -8.52 -4.02 -2.15
C LYS A 185 -7.33 -4.18 -1.22
N TRP A 186 -7.56 -4.76 -0.06
CA TRP A 186 -6.53 -4.85 0.97
C TRP A 186 -5.70 -6.11 0.83
N MET A 187 -4.39 -5.94 0.79
CA MET A 187 -3.40 -7.02 0.93
C MET A 187 -2.73 -6.88 2.29
N PHE A 188 -2.58 -7.99 3.00
CA PHE A 188 -1.77 -8.06 4.22
C PHE A 188 -0.42 -8.67 3.83
N HIS A 189 0.68 -8.07 4.31
CA HIS A 189 2.03 -8.43 3.92
C HIS A 189 2.95 -8.48 5.14
#